data_AF-A0A0V8JQW0-F1
#
_entry.id   AF-A0A0V8JQW0-F1
#
_cell.length_a   1.000
_cell.length_b   1.000
_cell.length_c   1.000
_cell.angle_alpha   90.00
_cell.angle_beta   90.00
_cell.angle_gamma   90.00
#
_symmetry.space_group_name_H-M   'P 1'
#
loop_
_entity.id
_entity.type
_entity.pdbx_description
1 polymer ?
#
loop_
_entity_poly.entity_id
_entity_poly.type
_entity_poly.pdbx_seq_one_letter_code
_entity_poly.pdbx_strand_id
1 'polypeptide(L)'
;MDVAASFKRTFIKRSKEKREFPHIYFMLAIIIGVMTIATYLVPAGAYDRVQGEDGREMIDPTSYAELESSPVSLLGMLKAVPQGMVEAAPVIFFTFVIGGVFVTLRSAGVIELGVGKIAKSFFLISRSY
;
A
#
# COMPACT_ATOMS: atom_id res chain seq x y z
N MET A 1 12.61 6.78 61.70
CA MET A 1 11.63 7.02 60.62
C MET A 1 12.35 7.66 59.45
N ASP A 2 11.95 7.34 58.22
CA ASP A 2 12.05 8.26 57.07
C ASP A 2 13.24 8.30 56.10
N VAL A 3 14.01 7.22 55.91
CA VAL A 3 14.93 7.15 54.75
C VAL A 3 14.78 5.85 53.95
N ALA A 4 14.75 4.70 54.64
CA ALA A 4 14.61 3.39 53.99
C ALA A 4 13.23 3.18 53.32
N ALA A 5 12.17 3.79 53.86
CA ALA A 5 10.82 3.71 53.31
C ALA A 5 10.63 4.59 52.06
N SER A 6 11.42 5.67 51.93
CA SER A 6 11.46 6.54 50.75
C SER A 6 12.19 5.86 49.58
N PHE A 7 13.24 5.10 49.87
CA PHE A 7 14.07 4.46 48.84
C PHE A 7 13.37 3.31 48.10
N LYS A 8 12.47 2.57 48.78
CA LYS A 8 11.79 1.40 48.18
C LYS A 8 10.63 1.76 47.24
N ARG A 9 10.10 2.99 47.29
CA ARG A 9 9.01 3.44 46.41
C ARG A 9 9.49 3.84 45.00
N THR A 10 10.79 4.02 44.80
CA THR A 10 11.39 4.40 43.51
C THR A 10 11.49 3.24 42.52
N PHE A 11 11.30 1.99 42.97
CA PHE A 11 11.09 0.85 42.07
C PHE A 11 9.64 0.84 41.58
N ILE A 12 9.26 1.92 40.89
CA ILE A 12 8.08 1.97 40.03
C ILE A 12 8.21 0.80 39.06
N LYS A 13 7.35 -0.20 39.26
CA LYS A 13 7.05 -1.26 38.32
C LYS A 13 6.61 -0.60 37.01
N ARG A 14 7.55 -0.32 36.11
CA ARG A 14 7.24 -0.10 34.69
C ARG A 14 6.71 -1.43 34.17
N SER A 15 5.40 -1.65 34.28
CA SER A 15 4.73 -2.50 33.31
C SER A 15 4.90 -1.82 31.96
N LYS A 16 5.97 -2.16 31.25
CA LYS A 16 6.04 -1.91 29.81
C LYS A 16 5.02 -2.88 29.19
N GLU A 17 3.76 -2.49 29.13
CA GLU A 17 2.95 -2.96 28.01
C GLU A 17 3.57 -2.35 26.76
N LYS A 18 4.48 -3.11 26.14
CA LYS A 18 4.74 -2.93 24.73
C LYS A 18 3.45 -3.40 24.06
N ARG A 19 2.52 -2.48 23.81
CA ARG A 19 1.55 -2.66 22.74
C ARG A 19 2.36 -2.71 21.46
N GLU A 20 2.80 -3.91 21.10
CA GLU A 20 3.36 -4.17 19.79
C GLU A 20 2.25 -3.85 18.80
N PHE A 21 2.50 -2.89 17.91
CA PHE A 21 1.53 -2.52 16.89
C PHE A 21 1.10 -3.79 16.16
N PRO A 22 -0.21 -4.00 15.96
CA PRO A 22 -0.69 -5.18 15.27
C PRO A 22 0.03 -5.28 13.93
N HIS A 23 0.64 -6.45 13.66
CA HIS A 23 1.40 -6.69 12.44
C HIS A 23 0.61 -6.28 11.20
N ILE A 24 1.31 -5.83 10.16
CA ILE A 24 0.67 -5.36 8.90
C ILE A 24 -0.29 -6.41 8.32
N TYR A 25 0.06 -7.70 8.42
CA TYR A 25 -0.82 -8.80 7.99
C TYR A 25 -2.13 -8.86 8.77
N PHE A 26 -2.09 -8.57 10.07
CA PHE A 26 -3.29 -8.50 10.91
C PHE A 26 -4.17 -7.29 10.55
N MET A 27 -3.54 -6.14 10.28
CA MET A 27 -4.29 -4.97 9.79
C MET A 27 -4.96 -5.24 8.44
N LEU A 28 -4.25 -5.88 7.50
CA LEU A 28 -4.82 -6.28 6.21
C LEU A 28 -6.01 -7.23 6.38
N ALA A 29 -5.91 -8.22 7.28
CA ALA A 29 -7.01 -9.15 7.57
C ALA A 29 -8.26 -8.41 8.10
N ILE A 30 -8.07 -7.43 8.98
CA ILE A 30 -9.18 -6.59 9.48
C ILE A 30 -9.82 -5.81 8.33
N ILE A 31 -9.02 -5.18 7.47
CA ILE A 31 -9.53 -4.38 6.34
C ILE A 31 -10.33 -5.26 5.38
N ILE A 32 -9.82 -6.46 5.04
CA ILE A 32 -10.53 -7.42 4.19
C ILE A 32 -11.85 -7.86 4.83
N GLY A 33 -11.86 -8.12 6.13
CA GLY A 33 -13.08 -8.44 6.88
C GLY A 33 -14.11 -7.31 6.85
N VAL A 34 -13.68 -6.08 7.10
CA VAL A 34 -14.56 -4.89 7.05
C VAL A 34 -15.12 -4.67 5.64
N MET A 35 -14.29 -4.81 4.60
CA MET A 35 -14.73 -4.66 3.20
C MET A 35 -15.74 -5.75 2.80
N THR A 36 -15.53 -6.97 3.26
CA THR A 36 -16.46 -8.08 3.02
C THR A 36 -17.82 -7.78 3.65
N ILE A 37 -17.85 -7.30 4.90
CA ILE A 37 -19.10 -6.90 5.56
C ILE A 37 -19.75 -5.74 4.79
N ALA A 38 -18.96 -4.76 4.34
CA ALA A 38 -19.47 -3.62 3.57
C ALA A 38 -20.12 -4.06 2.24
N THR A 39 -19.66 -5.15 1.60
CA THR A 39 -20.29 -5.69 0.39
C THR A 39 -21.72 -6.18 0.62
N TYR A 40 -22.10 -6.52 1.86
CA TYR A 40 -23.49 -6.88 2.18
C TYR A 40 -24.41 -5.67 2.34
N LEU A 41 -23.86 -4.48 2.64
CA LEU A 41 -24.65 -3.26 2.78
C LEU A 41 -24.84 -2.52 1.45
N VAL A 42 -23.90 -2.67 0.51
CA VAL A 42 -23.90 -1.92 -0.75
C VAL A 42 -24.29 -2.86 -1.90
N PRO A 43 -25.50 -2.72 -2.49
CA PRO A 43 -25.89 -3.50 -3.66
C PRO A 43 -25.06 -3.12 -4.89
N ALA A 44 -24.91 -4.06 -5.81
CA ALA A 44 -24.25 -3.82 -7.08
C ALA A 44 -25.20 -3.04 -8.02
N GLY A 45 -24.77 -1.87 -8.49
CA GLY A 45 -25.46 -1.11 -9.53
C GLY A 45 -24.53 -0.93 -10.72
N ALA A 46 -25.07 -0.99 -11.94
CA ALA A 46 -24.36 -0.57 -13.13
C ALA A 46 -25.24 0.33 -13.99
N TYR A 47 -24.56 1.14 -14.79
CA TYR A 47 -25.17 1.94 -15.83
C TYR A 47 -24.82 1.32 -17.17
N ASP A 48 -25.80 1.21 -18.06
CA ASP A 48 -25.55 0.74 -19.41
C ASP A 48 -24.72 1.75 -20.22
N ARG A 49 -23.87 1.24 -21.11
CA ARG A 49 -23.03 2.07 -22.00
C ARG A 49 -23.70 2.13 -23.37
N VAL A 50 -24.12 3.32 -23.77
CA VAL A 50 -24.73 3.58 -25.07
C VAL A 50 -23.76 4.34 -25.96
N GLN A 51 -23.85 4.16 -27.28
CA GLN A 51 -23.07 4.97 -28.21
C GLN A 51 -23.61 6.40 -28.22
N GLY A 52 -22.79 7.36 -27.79
CA GLY A 52 -23.11 8.79 -27.91
C GLY A 52 -23.07 9.25 -29.37
N GLU A 53 -23.62 10.43 -29.65
CA GLU A 53 -23.70 11.01 -31.01
C GLU A 53 -22.34 11.10 -31.73
N ASP A 54 -21.24 11.17 -30.98
CA ASP A 54 -19.86 11.23 -31.49
C ASP A 54 -19.18 9.83 -31.66
N GLY A 55 -19.94 8.73 -31.54
CA GLY A 55 -19.42 7.37 -31.66
C GLY A 55 -18.56 6.90 -30.46
N ARG A 56 -18.57 7.66 -29.36
CA ARG A 56 -17.90 7.28 -28.10
C ARG A 56 -18.92 6.59 -27.18
N GLU A 57 -18.49 5.53 -26.51
CA GLU A 57 -19.31 4.92 -25.47
C GLU A 57 -19.50 5.91 -24.32
N MET A 58 -20.75 6.33 -24.11
CA MET A 58 -21.16 7.21 -23.03
C MET A 58 -22.07 6.42 -22.09
N ILE A 59 -21.93 6.67 -20.80
CA ILE A 59 -22.79 6.08 -19.79
C ILE A 59 -24.16 6.76 -19.88
N ASP A 60 -25.22 5.97 -20.05
CA ASP A 60 -26.59 6.51 -20.01
C ASP A 60 -26.98 6.78 -18.54
N PRO A 61 -27.15 8.05 -18.12
CA PRO A 61 -27.49 8.39 -16.74
C PRO A 61 -28.90 7.93 -16.34
N THR A 62 -29.76 7.57 -17.30
CA THR A 62 -31.13 7.10 -17.06
C THR A 62 -31.25 5.57 -16.99
N SER A 63 -30.23 4.84 -17.45
CA SER A 63 -30.19 3.37 -17.49
C SER A 63 -29.53 2.75 -16.25
N TYR A 64 -29.80 3.32 -15.06
CA TYR A 64 -29.36 2.68 -13.82
C TYR A 64 -30.15 1.40 -13.61
N ALA A 65 -29.49 0.25 -13.71
CA ALA A 65 -30.05 -1.03 -13.35
C ALA A 65 -29.36 -1.55 -12.09
N GLU A 66 -30.16 -1.92 -11.08
CA GLU A 66 -29.65 -2.71 -9.96
C GLU A 66 -29.33 -4.12 -10.51
N LEU A 67 -28.07 -4.52 -10.41
CA LEU A 67 -27.67 -5.88 -10.74
C LEU A 67 -27.99 -6.81 -9.58
N GLU A 68 -28.06 -8.10 -9.86
CA GLU A 68 -28.12 -9.12 -8.82
C GLU A 68 -26.91 -8.94 -7.88
N SER A 69 -27.22 -8.65 -6.62
CA SER A 69 -26.21 -8.50 -5.58
C SER A 69 -25.43 -9.81 -5.46
N SER A 70 -24.12 -9.75 -5.69
CA SER A 70 -23.19 -10.87 -5.52
C SER A 70 -22.30 -10.63 -4.28
N PRO A 71 -22.86 -10.74 -3.07
CA PRO A 71 -22.09 -10.50 -1.86
C PRO A 71 -20.91 -11.48 -1.77
N VAL A 72 -19.77 -10.97 -1.31
CA VAL A 72 -18.56 -11.78 -1.16
C VAL A 72 -18.79 -12.84 -0.07
N SER A 73 -18.88 -14.10 -0.49
CA SER A 73 -18.96 -15.24 0.44
C SER A 73 -17.68 -15.40 1.27
N LEU A 74 -17.75 -16.14 2.38
CA LEU A 74 -16.59 -16.42 3.24
C LEU A 74 -15.41 -17.04 2.45
N LEU A 75 -15.70 -17.91 1.49
CA LEU A 75 -14.67 -18.48 0.59
C LEU A 75 -14.14 -17.45 -0.41
N GLY A 76 -14.99 -16.51 -0.87
CA GLY A 76 -14.56 -15.38 -1.70
C GLY A 76 -13.60 -14.46 -0.95
N MET A 77 -13.87 -14.18 0.32
CA MET A 77 -12.98 -13.40 1.19
C MET A 77 -11.59 -14.05 1.32
N LEU A 78 -11.53 -15.37 1.54
CA LEU A 78 -10.24 -16.08 1.64
C LEU A 78 -9.50 -16.10 0.29
N LYS A 79 -10.22 -16.15 -0.83
CA LYS A 79 -9.64 -16.06 -2.18
C LYS A 79 -9.16 -14.66 -2.55
N ALA A 80 -9.66 -13.61 -1.90
CA ALA A 80 -9.26 -12.23 -2.19
C ALA A 80 -7.76 -12.00 -1.98
N VAL A 81 -7.14 -12.68 -1.01
CA VAL A 81 -5.69 -12.58 -0.75
C VAL A 81 -4.87 -13.12 -1.93
N PRO A 82 -5.00 -14.40 -2.35
CA PRO A 82 -4.26 -14.90 -3.50
C PRO A 82 -4.62 -14.19 -4.81
N GLN A 83 -5.87 -13.81 -5.01
CA GLN A 83 -6.26 -13.04 -6.19
C GLN A 83 -5.58 -11.66 -6.23
N GLY A 84 -5.56 -10.94 -5.10
CA GLY A 84 -4.87 -9.66 -4.99
C GLY A 84 -3.36 -9.79 -5.24
N MET A 85 -2.73 -10.90 -4.86
CA MET A 85 -1.33 -11.17 -5.21
C MET A 85 -1.12 -11.33 -6.72
N VAL A 86 -2.05 -11.98 -7.44
CA VAL A 86 -1.99 -12.12 -8.90
C VAL A 86 -2.19 -10.78 -9.59
N GLU A 87 -3.15 -9.98 -9.13
CA GLU A 87 -3.39 -8.62 -9.67
C GLU A 87 -2.21 -7.67 -9.41
N ALA A 88 -1.54 -7.82 -8.25
CA ALA A 88 -0.34 -7.06 -7.91
C ALA A 88 0.94 -7.57 -8.60
N ALA A 89 0.90 -8.75 -9.25
CA ALA A 89 2.08 -9.38 -9.83
C ALA A 89 2.86 -8.46 -10.79
N PRO A 90 2.24 -7.70 -11.72
CA PRO A 90 2.97 -6.79 -12.60
C PRO A 90 3.79 -5.74 -11.85
N VAL A 91 3.24 -5.19 -10.76
CA VAL A 91 3.92 -4.18 -9.93
C VAL A 91 5.10 -4.81 -9.17
N ILE A 92 4.90 -6.02 -8.64
CA ILE A 92 5.95 -6.77 -7.96
C ILE A 92 7.09 -7.07 -8.93
N PHE A 93 6.79 -7.64 -10.11
CA PHE A 93 7.78 -7.94 -11.14
C PHE A 93 8.54 -6.69 -11.61
N PHE A 94 7.82 -5.59 -11.85
CA PHE A 94 8.44 -4.33 -12.22
C PHE A 94 9.42 -3.82 -11.16
N THR A 95 9.01 -3.84 -9.89
CA THR A 95 9.86 -3.44 -8.76
C THR A 95 11.09 -4.34 -8.64
N PHE A 96 10.93 -5.65 -8.85
CA PHE A 96 12.04 -6.60 -8.86
C PHE A 96 13.04 -6.32 -9.98
N VAL A 97 12.57 -6.05 -11.20
CA VAL A 97 13.44 -5.71 -12.33
C VAL A 97 14.21 -4.43 -12.05
N ILE A 98 13.54 -3.39 -11.56
CA ILE A 98 14.22 -2.13 -11.17
C ILE A 98 15.25 -2.38 -10.08
N GLY A 99 14.90 -3.15 -9.05
CA GLY A 99 15.82 -3.52 -7.98
C GLY A 99 17.06 -4.24 -8.52
N GLY A 100 16.87 -5.23 -9.41
CA GLY A 100 17.97 -5.98 -10.03
C GLY A 100 18.87 -5.11 -10.91
N VAL A 101 18.27 -4.24 -11.73
CA VAL A 101 18.99 -3.26 -12.55
C VAL A 101 19.79 -2.32 -11.66
N PHE A 102 19.17 -1.76 -10.60
CA PHE A 102 19.84 -0.84 -9.69
C PHE A 102 21.03 -1.48 -8.98
N VAL A 103 20.90 -2.73 -8.51
CA VAL A 103 22.01 -3.50 -7.93
C VAL A 103 23.12 -3.74 -8.96
N THR A 104 22.77 -4.03 -10.21
CA THR A 104 23.74 -4.25 -11.29
C THR A 104 24.51 -2.96 -11.63
N LEU A 105 23.82 -1.83 -11.76
CA LEU A 105 24.45 -0.52 -12.02
C LEU A 105 25.37 -0.11 -10.86
N ARG A 106 24.94 -0.34 -9.62
CA ARG A 106 25.74 -0.07 -8.43
C ARG A 106 27.00 -0.93 -8.41
N SER A 107 26.87 -2.22 -8.70
CA SER A 107 28.02 -3.14 -8.72
C SER A 107 29.02 -2.80 -9.84
N ALA A 108 28.55 -2.21 -10.94
CA ALA A 108 29.38 -1.68 -12.01
C ALA A 108 30.01 -0.30 -11.69
N GLY A 109 29.69 0.30 -10.53
CA GLY A 109 30.18 1.62 -10.12
C GLY A 109 29.60 2.79 -10.93
N VAL A 110 28.58 2.54 -11.77
CA VAL A 110 28.00 3.54 -12.68
C VAL A 110 27.32 4.66 -11.89
N ILE A 111 26.70 4.33 -10.75
CA ILE A 111 25.99 5.29 -9.91
C ILE A 111 26.98 6.28 -9.29
N GLU A 112 28.06 5.77 -8.70
CA GLU A 112 29.11 6.55 -8.05
C GLU A 112 29.82 7.46 -9.06
N LEU A 113 30.14 6.94 -10.24
CA LEU A 113 30.75 7.72 -11.33
C LEU A 113 29.79 8.79 -11.88
N GLY A 114 28.51 8.44 -12.02
CA GLY A 114 27.47 9.37 -12.51
C GLY A 114 27.26 10.54 -11.56
N VAL A 115 27.05 10.27 -10.26
CA VAL A 115 26.89 11.29 -9.23
C VAL A 115 28.15 12.15 -9.10
N GLY A 116 29.34 11.53 -9.13
CA GLY A 116 30.61 12.25 -9.08
C GLY A 116 30.80 13.22 -10.24
N LYS A 117 30.43 12.83 -11.47
CA LYS A 117 30.47 13.73 -12.65
C LYS A 117 29.52 14.91 -12.51
N ILE A 118 28.31 14.68 -12.03
CA ILE A 118 27.31 15.74 -11.84
C ILE A 118 27.77 16.73 -10.76
N ALA A 119 28.25 16.23 -9.61
CA ALA A 119 28.77 17.07 -8.53
C ALA A 119 29.96 17.93 -8.97
N LYS A 120 30.89 17.35 -9.74
CA LYS A 120 32.04 18.09 -10.30
C LYS A 120 31.60 19.18 -11.29
N SER A 121 30.64 18.87 -12.16
CA SER A 121 30.10 19.85 -13.12
C SER A 121 29.45 21.03 -12.40
N PHE A 122 28.63 20.76 -11.38
CA PHE A 122 28.01 21.80 -10.57
C PHE A 122 29.03 22.67 -9.84
N PHE A 123 30.08 22.07 -9.26
CA PHE A 123 31.14 22.81 -8.60
C PHE A 123 31.93 23.71 -9.56
N LEU A 124 32.21 23.23 -10.77
CA LEU A 124 32.90 24.04 -11.80
C LEU A 124 32.05 25.22 -12.26
N ILE A 125 30.74 25.01 -12.43
CA ILE A 125 29.78 26.08 -12.76
C ILE A 125 29.68 27.11 -11.63
N SER A 126 29.55 26.65 -10.39
CA SER A 126 29.46 27.53 -9.21
C SER A 126 30.74 28.33 -8.95
N ARG A 127 31.90 27.87 -9.43
CA ARG A 127 33.19 28.57 -9.29
C ARG A 127 33.44 29.62 -10.37
N SER A 128 32.57 29.69 -11.38
CA SER A 128 32.65 30.64 -12.49
C SER A 128 31.76 31.88 -12.31
N TYR A 129 31.09 32.00 -11.15
CA TYR A 129 30.36 33.17 -10.65
C TYR A 129 30.96 33.59 -9.31
#